data_AF-A0A537ZIJ9-F1
#
_entry.id   AF-A0A537ZIJ9-F1
#
_cell.length_a   1.000
_cell.length_b   1.000
_cell.length_c   1.000
_cell.angle_alpha   90.00
_cell.angle_beta   90.00
_cell.angle_gamma   90.00
#
_symmetry.space_group_name_H-M   'P 1'
#
loop_
_entity.id
_entity.type
_entity.pdbx_description
1 polymer ?
#
loop_
_entity_poly.entity_id
_entity_poly.type
_entity_poly.pdbx_seq_one_letter_code
_entity_poly.pdbx_strand_id
1 'polypeptide(L)'
;AAVPPSRLAELLTRPFHELPGPLLGSWGALLGVGIAWVGLSSSDGDLEALRTRARALGGIAPVVKGPGGLGNDVPPGLDVHRRLKASFDPAGVLAPGRFWGGI
;
A
#
# COMPACT_ATOMS: atom_id res chain seq x y z
N ALA A 1 -3.86 2.27 0.49
CA ALA A 1 -3.24 2.93 -0.68
C ALA A 1 -2.69 4.30 -0.28
N ALA A 2 -1.56 4.69 -0.86
CA ALA A 2 -0.91 5.97 -0.66
C ALA A 2 -0.52 6.53 -2.03
N VAL A 3 -0.85 7.79 -2.30
CA VAL A 3 -0.54 8.54 -3.53
C VAL A 3 -0.12 9.97 -3.14
N PRO A 4 0.48 10.77 -4.04
CA PRO A 4 0.69 12.19 -3.77
C PRO A 4 -0.60 12.87 -3.27
N PRO A 5 -0.56 13.73 -2.25
CA PRO A 5 -1.76 14.33 -1.66
C PRO A 5 -2.69 15.01 -2.67
N SER A 6 -2.12 15.68 -3.67
CA SER A 6 -2.85 16.35 -4.76
C SER A 6 -3.60 15.40 -5.69
N ARG A 7 -3.27 14.10 -5.67
CA ARG A 7 -3.86 13.05 -6.52
C ARG A 7 -4.79 12.11 -5.75
N LEU A 8 -4.94 12.30 -4.44
CA LEU A 8 -5.79 11.42 -3.62
C LEU A 8 -7.27 11.49 -4.03
N ALA A 9 -7.76 12.68 -4.37
CA ALA A 9 -9.13 12.83 -4.86
C ALA A 9 -9.34 12.00 -6.15
N GLU A 10 -8.40 12.07 -7.09
CA GLU A 10 -8.42 11.29 -8.33
C GLU A 10 -8.38 9.79 -8.05
N LEU A 11 -7.54 9.33 -7.11
CA LEU A 11 -7.51 7.93 -6.68
C LEU A 11 -8.91 7.49 -6.22
N LEU A 12 -9.59 8.31 -5.41
CA LEU A 12 -10.89 7.99 -4.80
C LEU A 12 -12.09 8.14 -5.76
N THR A 13 -11.97 8.91 -6.85
CA THR A 13 -13.08 9.14 -7.78
C THR A 13 -13.25 8.05 -8.87
N ARG A 14 -14.52 7.63 -9.09
CA ARG A 14 -15.08 6.97 -10.31
C ARG A 14 -14.51 5.61 -10.81
N PRO A 15 -13.95 4.73 -9.97
CA PRO A 15 -14.43 3.32 -9.98
C PRO A 15 -14.19 2.56 -8.66
N PHE A 16 -14.00 3.22 -7.51
CA PHE A 16 -13.99 2.49 -6.22
C PHE A 16 -15.33 1.79 -5.95
N HIS A 17 -16.42 2.28 -6.54
CA HIS A 17 -17.74 1.65 -6.53
C HIS A 17 -17.92 0.54 -7.58
N GLU A 18 -16.98 0.36 -8.52
CA GLU A 18 -17.10 -0.55 -9.67
C GLU A 18 -16.22 -1.79 -9.55
N LEU A 19 -15.33 -1.86 -8.56
CA LEU A 19 -14.61 -3.08 -8.24
C LEU A 19 -15.61 -4.13 -7.70
N PRO A 20 -15.47 -5.43 -8.04
CA PRO A 20 -16.41 -6.47 -7.67
C PRO A 20 -16.22 -6.99 -6.23
N GLY A 21 -17.23 -6.90 -5.36
CA GLY A 21 -17.21 -7.57 -4.04
C GLY A 21 -18.02 -6.89 -2.93
N PRO A 22 -18.48 -7.64 -1.90
CA PRO A 22 -19.43 -7.17 -0.88
C PRO A 22 -18.88 -6.15 0.14
N LEU A 23 -17.55 -6.01 0.29
CA LEU A 23 -16.92 -5.05 1.22
C LEU A 23 -16.47 -3.74 0.56
N LEU A 24 -16.71 -3.61 -0.75
CA LEU A 24 -16.34 -2.44 -1.54
C LEU A 24 -17.22 -1.24 -1.19
N GLY A 25 -16.61 -0.27 -0.51
CA GLY A 25 -17.28 0.93 -0.02
C GLY A 25 -16.80 1.37 1.37
N SER A 26 -16.18 0.46 2.14
CA SER A 26 -15.54 0.82 3.42
C SER A 26 -14.13 1.34 3.18
N TRP A 27 -14.03 2.61 2.83
CA TRP A 27 -12.74 3.32 2.79
C TRP A 27 -12.77 4.54 3.69
N GLY A 28 -11.61 4.86 4.26
CA GLY A 28 -11.37 6.09 4.99
C GLY A 28 -10.13 6.75 4.42
N ALA A 29 -10.13 8.07 4.26
CA ALA A 29 -9.01 8.79 3.69
C ALA A 29 -8.60 9.99 4.53
N LEU A 30 -7.30 10.27 4.52
CA LEU A 30 -6.70 11.46 5.09
C LEU A 30 -6.33 12.41 3.95
N LEU A 31 -7.27 13.31 3.62
CA LEU A 31 -7.03 14.39 2.65
C LEU A 31 -5.87 15.28 3.12
N GLY A 32 -5.04 15.73 2.18
CA GLY A 32 -3.81 16.46 2.48
C GLY A 32 -2.61 15.57 2.86
N VAL A 33 -2.83 14.31 3.26
CA VAL A 33 -1.75 13.34 3.54
C VAL A 33 -1.52 12.38 2.37
N GLY A 34 -2.56 12.09 1.58
CA GLY A 34 -2.43 11.21 0.42
C GLY A 34 -2.68 9.73 0.73
N ILE A 35 -3.29 9.40 1.87
CA ILE A 35 -3.53 8.02 2.32
C ILE A 35 -5.03 7.71 2.28
N ALA A 36 -5.37 6.52 1.76
CA ALA A 36 -6.68 5.90 1.88
C ALA A 36 -6.53 4.46 2.40
N TRP A 37 -7.26 4.11 3.46
CA TRP A 37 -7.49 2.74 3.87
C TRP A 37 -8.68 2.20 3.09
N VAL A 38 -8.52 1.06 2.45
CA VAL A 38 -9.52 0.47 1.56
C VAL A 38 -9.77 -0.96 2.03
N GLY A 39 -11.01 -1.27 2.40
CA GLY A 39 -11.45 -2.64 2.58
C GLY A 39 -11.63 -3.33 1.23
N LEU A 40 -11.00 -4.49 1.05
CA LEU A 40 -11.13 -5.34 -0.13
C LEU A 40 -11.75 -6.68 0.26
N SER A 41 -12.56 -7.26 -0.63
CA SER A 41 -13.24 -8.54 -0.38
C SER A 41 -12.34 -9.73 -0.68
N SER A 42 -11.34 -9.53 -1.55
CA SER A 42 -10.37 -10.55 -1.95
C SER A 42 -8.98 -9.94 -2.16
N SER A 43 -7.93 -10.74 -1.95
CA SER A 43 -6.58 -10.43 -2.42
C SER A 43 -6.39 -10.68 -3.92
N ASP A 44 -7.33 -11.39 -4.55
CA ASP A 44 -7.24 -11.82 -5.94
C ASP A 44 -8.04 -10.84 -6.82
N GLY A 45 -7.37 -10.21 -7.78
CA GLY A 45 -7.96 -9.25 -8.71
C GLY A 45 -8.13 -7.83 -8.13
N ASP A 46 -8.89 -7.69 -7.05
CA ASP A 46 -9.22 -6.38 -6.44
C ASP A 46 -7.97 -5.62 -5.97
N LEU A 47 -7.04 -6.34 -5.32
CA LEU A 47 -5.80 -5.77 -4.83
C LEU A 47 -4.90 -5.30 -5.98
N GLU A 48 -4.82 -6.08 -7.06
CA GLU A 48 -4.01 -5.73 -8.24
C GLU A 48 -4.62 -4.55 -9.02
N ALA A 49 -5.94 -4.45 -9.10
CA ALA A 49 -6.61 -3.28 -9.66
C ALA A 49 -6.30 -2.01 -8.85
N LEU A 50 -6.37 -2.09 -7.51
CA LEU A 50 -6.01 -0.98 -6.62
C LEU A 50 -4.53 -0.59 -6.76
N ARG A 51 -3.62 -1.58 -6.85
CA ARG A 51 -2.18 -1.34 -7.05
C ARG A 51 -1.89 -0.67 -8.38
N THR A 52 -2.49 -1.16 -9.47
CA THR A 52 -2.34 -0.61 -10.81
C THR A 52 -2.74 0.87 -10.83
N ARG A 53 -3.88 1.19 -10.20
CA ARG A 53 -4.37 2.56 -10.10
C ARG A 53 -3.47 3.45 -9.25
N ALA A 54 -3.09 2.99 -8.06
CA ALA A 54 -2.18 3.74 -7.20
C ALA A 54 -0.85 4.03 -7.92
N ARG A 55 -0.30 3.03 -8.63
CA ARG A 55 0.93 3.16 -9.42
C ARG A 55 0.78 4.18 -10.56
N ALA A 56 -0.35 4.17 -11.29
CA ALA A 56 -0.62 5.15 -12.33
C ALA A 56 -0.61 6.60 -11.82
N LEU A 57 -0.94 6.79 -10.53
CA LEU A 57 -0.90 8.09 -9.86
C LEU A 57 0.44 8.38 -9.16
N GLY A 58 1.44 7.52 -9.29
CA GLY A 58 2.75 7.65 -8.64
C GLY A 58 2.76 7.23 -7.17
N GLY A 59 1.84 6.35 -6.77
CA GLY A 59 1.69 5.82 -5.42
C GLY A 59 1.80 4.30 -5.33
N ILE A 60 1.46 3.77 -4.17
CA ILE A 60 1.53 2.33 -3.83
C ILE A 60 0.27 1.88 -3.07
N ALA A 61 -0.01 0.57 -3.07
CA ALA A 61 -1.09 -0.01 -2.29
C ALA A 61 -0.62 -1.28 -1.53
N PRO A 62 0.11 -1.09 -0.41
CA PRO A 62 0.48 -2.19 0.46
C PRO A 62 -0.73 -2.70 1.28
N VAL A 63 -0.74 -4.00 1.56
CA VAL A 63 -1.73 -4.60 2.47
C VAL A 63 -1.26 -4.42 3.91
N VAL A 64 -2.07 -3.73 4.72
CA VAL A 64 -1.80 -3.53 6.16
C VAL A 64 -2.30 -4.71 6.99
N LYS A 65 -3.44 -5.30 6.61
CA LYS A 65 -4.05 -6.44 7.29
C LYS A 65 -4.62 -7.42 6.26
N GLY A 66 -4.23 -8.68 6.36
CA GLY A 66 -4.64 -9.75 5.44
C GLY A 66 -3.53 -10.19 4.47
N PRO A 67 -3.86 -11.11 3.55
CA PRO A 67 -2.93 -11.61 2.53
C PRO A 67 -2.63 -10.56 1.44
N GLY A 68 -1.50 -10.69 0.75
CA GLY A 68 -1.13 -9.87 -0.41
C GLY A 68 0.13 -9.03 -0.26
N GLY A 69 0.59 -8.77 0.97
CA GLY A 69 1.88 -8.12 1.24
C GLY A 69 2.02 -6.69 0.69
N LEU A 70 3.26 -6.22 0.54
CA LEU A 70 3.54 -4.85 0.12
C LEU A 70 3.42 -4.61 -1.39
N GLY A 71 3.44 -5.67 -2.19
CA GLY A 71 3.56 -5.61 -3.65
C GLY A 71 5.02 -5.68 -4.09
N ASN A 72 5.23 -5.50 -5.40
CA ASN A 72 6.55 -5.65 -6.05
C ASN A 72 7.24 -4.31 -6.33
N ASP A 73 6.66 -3.20 -5.87
CA ASP A 73 7.28 -1.88 -6.01
C ASP A 73 8.51 -1.76 -5.13
N VAL A 74 9.57 -1.17 -5.67
CA VAL A 74 10.75 -0.82 -4.87
C VAL A 74 10.39 0.43 -4.06
N PRO A 75 10.52 0.42 -2.73
CA PRO A 75 10.24 1.60 -1.93
C PRO A 75 11.20 2.74 -2.29
N PRO A 76 10.73 4.00 -2.27
CA PRO A 76 11.62 5.14 -2.40
C PRO A 76 12.65 5.12 -1.25
N GLY A 77 13.91 5.44 -1.57
CA GLY A 77 14.96 5.55 -0.56
C GLY A 77 15.32 4.25 0.13
N LEU A 78 15.30 3.10 -0.57
CA LEU A 78 15.59 1.78 0.00
C LEU A 78 16.90 1.72 0.84
N ASP A 79 17.92 2.49 0.47
CA ASP A 79 19.18 2.56 1.24
C ASP A 79 19.03 3.26 2.60
N VAL A 80 18.04 4.16 2.75
CA VAL A 80 17.66 4.71 4.06
C VAL A 80 17.02 3.63 4.92
N HIS A 81 16.11 2.83 4.34
CA HIS A 81 15.46 1.71 5.05
C HIS A 81 16.50 0.72 5.59
N ARG A 82 17.47 0.30 4.75
CA ARG A 82 18.56 -0.61 5.14
C ARG A 82 19.41 -0.07 6.28
N ARG A 83 19.80 1.22 6.21
CA ARG A 83 20.61 1.86 7.26
C ARG A 83 19.85 1.95 8.59
N LEU A 84 18.56 2.29 8.53
CA LEU A 84 17.69 2.28 9.70
C LEU A 84 17.58 0.87 10.30
N LYS A 85 17.30 -0.15 9.48
CA LYS A 85 17.20 -1.53 9.93
C LYS A 85 18.49 -2.01 10.60
N ALA A 86 19.64 -1.74 9.97
CA ALA A 86 20.94 -2.12 10.52
C ALA A 86 21.25 -1.41 11.85
N SER A 87 20.75 -0.18 12.05
CA SER A 87 20.97 0.57 13.29
C SER A 87 20.09 0.10 14.44
N PHE A 88 18.82 -0.24 14.16
CA PHE A 88 17.84 -0.62 15.18
C PHE A 88 17.76 -2.12 15.44
N ASP A 89 18.09 -2.95 14.46
CA ASP A 89 18.12 -4.41 14.60
C ASP A 89 19.32 -5.01 13.86
N PRO A 90 20.54 -4.80 14.39
CA PRO A 90 21.78 -5.32 13.80
C PRO A 90 21.80 -6.86 13.73
N ALA A 91 21.11 -7.53 14.65
CA ALA A 91 21.05 -8.99 14.72
C ALA A 91 19.97 -9.60 13.81
N GLY A 92 19.10 -8.77 13.22
CA GLY A 92 18.04 -9.25 12.32
C GLY A 92 16.92 -10.03 13.01
N VAL A 93 16.75 -9.90 14.33
CA VAL A 93 15.79 -10.71 15.12
C VAL A 93 14.36 -10.16 15.06
N LEU A 94 14.19 -8.88 14.75
CA LEU A 94 12.89 -8.24 14.67
C LEU A 94 12.27 -8.50 13.29
N ALA A 95 11.23 -9.35 13.29
CA ALA A 95 10.39 -9.62 12.13
C ALA A 95 11.18 -10.08 10.88
N PRO A 96 11.97 -11.17 10.98
CA PRO A 96 12.79 -11.66 9.88
C PRO A 96 11.95 -11.97 8.64
N GLY A 97 12.44 -11.54 7.47
CA GLY A 97 11.78 -11.75 6.18
C GLY A 97 10.48 -10.98 5.94
N ARG A 98 10.00 -10.19 6.90
CA ARG A 98 8.77 -9.39 6.75
C ARG A 98 9.04 -8.04 6.09
N PHE A 99 7.96 -7.36 5.69
CA PHE A 99 8.01 -6.07 5.01
C PHE A 99 8.75 -6.18 3.67
N TRP A 100 9.87 -5.47 3.46
CA TRP A 100 10.68 -5.54 2.24
C TRP A 100 11.61 -6.77 2.19
N GLY A 101 11.17 -7.94 2.66
CA GLY A 101 12.02 -9.13 2.74
C GLY A 101 13.05 -9.08 3.89
N GLY A 102 12.75 -8.34 4.97
CA GLY A 102 13.56 -8.30 6.19
C GLY A 102 14.74 -7.32 6.17
N ILE A 103 14.83 -6.48 5.14
CA ILE A 103 15.87 -5.44 4.97
C ILE A 103 15.61 -4.15 5.72
#